data_AF-A0A2B0MSA1-F1
#
_entry.id   AF-A0A2B0MSA1-F1
#
_cell.length_a   1.000
_cell.length_b   1.000
_cell.length_c   1.000
_cell.angle_alpha   90.00
_cell.angle_beta   90.00
_cell.angle_gamma   90.00
#
_symmetry.space_group_name_H-M   'P 1'
#
loop_
_entity.id
_entity.type
_entity.pdbx_description
1 polymer ?
#
loop_
_entity_poly.entity_id
_entity_poly.type
_entity_poly.pdbx_seq_one_letter_code
_entity_poly.pdbx_strand_id
1 'polypeptide(L)'
;MMQTQSNLYEISLNGPQALAWYNVGVKRGKHVYEFDIYRASDTISVYYIDQSGRQLTIVSIEEMISMLVFEEDKKRYRNIVGDTKWVLLDGMDSQRGMTKEEELAFCYLKANVWDEMTSELEE
;
A
#
# COMPACT_ATOMS: atom_id res chain seq x y z
N MET A 1 14.63 10.32 11.80
CA MET A 1 14.39 10.38 10.34
C MET A 1 15.19 9.25 9.75
N MET A 2 14.52 8.22 9.23
CA MET A 2 15.20 7.10 8.56
C MET A 2 15.10 7.34 7.05
N GLN A 3 16.24 7.29 6.37
CA GLN A 3 16.35 7.44 4.92
C GLN A 3 17.08 6.20 4.40
N THR A 4 16.34 5.33 3.73
CA THR A 4 16.91 4.20 2.98
C THR A 4 16.85 4.54 1.50
N GLN A 5 17.98 4.43 0.82
CA GLN A 5 18.17 4.93 -0.54
C GLN A 5 18.71 3.84 -1.45
N SER A 6 18.06 3.64 -2.60
CA SER A 6 18.62 2.91 -3.74
C SER A 6 18.75 3.85 -4.94
N ASN A 7 19.43 3.42 -6.01
CA ASN A 7 19.60 4.23 -7.22
C ASN A 7 18.29 4.63 -7.93
N LEU A 8 17.15 4.03 -7.55
CA LEU A 8 15.85 4.23 -8.21
C LEU A 8 14.75 4.76 -7.28
N TYR A 9 14.88 4.54 -5.97
CA TYR A 9 13.86 4.89 -5.00
C TYR A 9 14.43 5.47 -3.71
N GLU A 10 13.75 6.48 -3.19
CA GLU A 10 14.03 7.13 -1.91
C GLU A 10 12.79 7.00 -1.02
N ILE A 11 12.98 6.60 0.23
CA ILE A 11 11.94 6.51 1.26
C ILE A 11 12.20 7.57 2.32
N SER A 12 11.21 8.40 2.61
CA SER A 12 11.23 9.35 3.72
C SER A 12 10.14 9.02 4.73
N LEU A 13 10.53 8.64 5.95
CA LEU A 13 9.65 8.41 7.09
C LEU A 13 9.52 9.68 7.94
N ASN A 14 8.31 10.25 7.99
CA ASN A 14 7.99 11.40 8.83
C ASN A 14 6.90 11.04 9.86
N GLY A 15 7.26 11.10 11.15
CA GLY A 15 6.35 10.89 12.28
C GLY A 15 7.11 10.89 13.61
N PRO A 16 6.50 11.33 14.73
CA PRO A 16 7.06 11.09 16.06
C PRO A 16 7.16 9.58 16.29
N GLN A 17 8.31 9.08 16.74
CA GLN A 17 8.50 7.65 17.09
C GLN A 17 7.50 7.13 18.14
N ALA A 18 6.78 8.02 18.83
CA ALA A 18 5.73 7.71 19.78
C ALA A 18 4.34 7.46 19.14
N LEU A 19 4.14 7.80 17.87
CA LEU A 19 2.88 7.55 17.17
C LEU A 19 2.98 6.27 16.37
N ALA A 20 1.96 5.43 16.51
CA ALA A 20 1.64 4.29 15.66
C ALA A 20 1.43 4.65 14.17
N TRP A 21 1.60 5.90 13.77
CA TRP A 21 1.27 6.42 12.43
C TRP A 21 2.52 7.00 11.79
N TYR A 22 2.90 6.47 10.63
CA TYR A 22 4.05 6.90 9.85
C TYR A 22 3.61 7.30 8.44
N ASN A 23 3.94 8.53 8.04
CA ASN A 23 3.76 8.95 6.67
C ASN A 23 5.04 8.66 5.88
N VAL A 24 4.88 8.01 4.72
CA VAL A 24 5.98 7.51 3.90
C VAL A 24 5.80 7.92 2.43
N GLY A 25 6.72 8.75 1.97
CA GLY A 25 6.87 9.06 0.55
C GLY A 25 7.85 8.10 -0.12
N VAL A 26 7.39 7.37 -1.14
CA VAL A 26 8.23 6.58 -2.03
C VAL A 26 8.43 7.35 -3.33
N LYS A 27 9.64 7.86 -3.55
CA LYS A 27 9.95 8.65 -4.74
C LYS A 27 10.48 7.78 -5.87
N ARG A 28 9.98 7.96 -7.09
CA ARG A 28 10.49 7.37 -8.33
C ARG A 28 10.67 8.45 -9.40
N GLY A 29 11.90 8.87 -9.64
CA GLY A 29 12.19 10.00 -10.52
C GLY A 29 11.59 11.30 -9.98
N LYS A 30 10.61 11.87 -10.70
CA LYS A 30 9.89 13.09 -10.30
C LYS A 30 8.57 12.83 -9.57
N HIS A 31 8.11 11.58 -9.55
CA HIS A 31 6.85 11.21 -8.89
C HIS A 31 7.12 10.77 -7.46
N VAL A 32 6.20 11.13 -6.57
CA VAL A 32 6.18 10.66 -5.18
C VAL A 32 4.86 9.93 -4.97
N TYR A 33 4.95 8.72 -4.44
CA TYR A 33 3.82 7.90 -4.05
C TYR A 33 3.74 7.94 -2.53
N GLU A 34 2.63 8.46 -2.00
CA GLU A 34 2.47 8.69 -0.58
C GLU A 34 1.70 7.53 0.05
N PHE A 35 2.16 7.10 1.23
CA PHE A 35 1.56 6.04 1.99
C PHE A 35 1.46 6.42 3.47
N ASP A 36 0.43 5.94 4.13
CA ASP A 36 0.35 5.96 5.58
C ASP A 36 0.47 4.53 6.11
N ILE A 37 1.35 4.35 7.09
CA ILE A 37 1.54 3.09 7.80
C ILE A 37 1.01 3.27 9.22
N TYR A 38 0.09 2.40 9.62
CA TYR A 38 -0.39 2.30 10.98
C TYR A 38 0.13 1.01 11.63
N ARG A 39 0.90 1.13 12.71
CA ARG A 39 1.41 0.01 13.52
C ARG A 39 0.71 0.01 14.87
N ALA A 40 -0.15 -0.97 15.12
CA ALA A 40 -0.75 -1.20 16.42
C ALA A 40 -0.34 -2.58 16.93
N SER A 41 0.40 -2.64 18.04
CA SER A 41 0.80 -3.85 18.79
C SER A 41 1.25 -5.06 17.95
N ASP A 42 0.31 -5.79 17.33
CA ASP A 42 0.49 -7.01 16.54
C ASP A 42 0.17 -6.85 15.04
N THR A 43 -0.28 -5.68 14.61
CA THR A 43 -0.82 -5.41 13.29
C THR A 43 -0.14 -4.20 12.65
N ILE A 44 0.26 -4.36 11.39
CA ILE A 44 0.70 -3.27 10.52
C ILE A 44 -0.32 -3.14 9.38
N SER A 45 -0.90 -1.95 9.23
CA SER A 45 -1.80 -1.59 8.15
C SER A 45 -1.12 -0.54 7.26
N VAL A 46 -1.24 -0.68 5.95
CA VAL A 46 -0.69 0.29 4.99
C VAL A 46 -1.78 0.79 4.06
N TYR A 47 -1.79 2.09 3.87
CA TYR A 47 -2.74 2.80 3.06
C TYR A 47 -2.03 3.63 2.01
N TYR A 48 -2.62 3.75 0.84
CA TYR A 48 -2.15 4.65 -0.20
C TYR A 48 -2.86 6.00 -0.09
N ILE A 49 -2.13 7.10 -0.25
CA ILE A 49 -2.68 8.44 -0.24
C ILE A 49 -2.78 8.93 -1.68
N ASP A 50 -4.02 9.17 -2.15
CA ASP A 50 -4.24 9.64 -3.50
C ASP A 50 -3.88 11.14 -3.66
N GLN A 51 -3.93 11.63 -4.90
CA GLN A 51 -3.60 13.02 -5.23
C GLN A 51 -4.51 14.05 -4.55
N SER A 52 -5.69 13.65 -4.07
CA SER A 52 -6.62 14.49 -3.31
C SER A 52 -6.39 14.40 -1.80
N GLY A 53 -5.37 13.65 -1.36
CA GLY A 53 -5.08 13.41 0.05
C GLY A 53 -6.00 12.36 0.70
N ARG A 54 -6.76 11.59 -0.09
CA ARG A 54 -7.64 10.55 0.46
C ARG A 54 -6.86 9.29 0.73
N GLN A 55 -7.13 8.70 1.89
CA GLN A 55 -6.58 7.42 2.30
C GLN A 55 -7.35 6.27 1.66
N LEU A 56 -6.64 5.40 0.94
CA LEU A 56 -7.18 4.24 0.24
C LEU A 56 -6.59 2.96 0.84
N THR A 57 -7.45 2.02 1.21
CA THR A 57 -7.02 0.71 1.70
C THR A 57 -6.44 -0.11 0.58
N ILE A 58 -5.29 -0.74 0.83
CA ILE A 58 -4.62 -1.64 -0.12
C ILE A 58 -5.01 -3.07 0.23
N VAL A 59 -5.61 -3.80 -0.71
CA VAL A 59 -5.98 -5.22 -0.55
C VAL A 59 -5.47 -6.05 -1.71
N SER A 60 -5.24 -7.34 -1.48
CA SER A 60 -4.85 -8.23 -2.57
C SER A 60 -6.06 -8.58 -3.44
N ILE A 61 -5.84 -8.71 -4.75
CA ILE A 61 -6.90 -9.15 -5.66
C ILE A 61 -7.37 -10.58 -5.32
N GLU A 62 -6.46 -11.42 -4.83
CA GLU A 62 -6.77 -12.80 -4.45
C GLU A 62 -7.75 -12.87 -3.29
N GLU A 63 -7.52 -12.08 -2.25
CA GLU A 63 -8.43 -11.94 -1.11
C GLU A 63 -9.81 -11.46 -1.57
N MET A 64 -9.86 -10.39 -2.38
CA MET A 64 -11.13 -9.86 -2.90
C MET A 64 -11.89 -10.89 -3.75
N ILE A 65 -11.18 -11.63 -4.62
CA ILE A 65 -11.80 -12.68 -5.45
C ILE A 65 -12.27 -13.86 -4.60
N SER A 66 -11.57 -14.21 -3.52
CA SER A 66 -11.95 -15.30 -2.62
C SER A 66 -13.27 -15.03 -1.88
N MET A 67 -13.61 -13.75 -1.70
CA MET A 67 -14.88 -13.33 -1.11
C MET A 67 -16.07 -13.42 -2.08
N LEU A 68 -15.81 -13.53 -3.39
CA LEU A 68 -16.85 -13.65 -4.40
C LEU A 68 -17.23 -15.12 -4.63
N VAL A 69 -18.52 -15.42 -4.52
CA VAL A 69 -19.03 -16.80 -4.64
C VAL A 69 -19.18 -17.23 -6.09
N PHE A 70 -19.73 -16.35 -6.94
CA PHE A 70 -20.07 -16.69 -8.33
C PHE A 70 -18.95 -16.32 -9.30
N GLU A 71 -18.67 -17.21 -10.26
CA GLU A 71 -17.63 -16.99 -11.28
C GLU A 71 -17.92 -15.78 -12.18
N GLU A 72 -19.20 -15.48 -12.42
CA GLU A 72 -19.62 -14.30 -13.18
C GLU A 72 -19.21 -12.99 -12.46
N ASP A 73 -19.37 -12.95 -11.15
CA ASP A 73 -18.95 -11.81 -10.33
C ASP A 73 -17.44 -11.67 -10.30
N LYS A 74 -16.69 -12.79 -10.18
CA LYS A 74 -15.22 -12.79 -10.27
C LYS A 74 -14.73 -12.24 -11.61
N LYS A 75 -15.38 -12.65 -12.71
CA LYS A 75 -15.04 -12.15 -14.05
C LYS A 75 -15.36 -10.66 -14.19
N ARG A 76 -16.52 -10.23 -13.71
CA ARG A 76 -16.91 -8.81 -13.70
C ARG A 76 -15.95 -7.97 -12.86
N TYR A 77 -15.54 -8.49 -11.70
CA TYR A 77 -14.58 -7.84 -10.81
C TYR A 77 -13.22 -7.63 -11.51
N ARG A 78 -12.66 -8.68 -12.12
CA ARG A 78 -11.40 -8.57 -12.89
C ARG A 78 -11.49 -7.55 -14.03
N ASN A 79 -12.65 -7.43 -14.69
CA ASN A 79 -12.84 -6.41 -15.72
C ASN A 79 -12.78 -4.97 -15.16
N ILE A 80 -13.12 -4.77 -13.88
CA ILE A 80 -13.07 -3.46 -13.22
C ILE A 80 -11.64 -3.14 -12.75
N VAL A 81 -10.99 -4.09 -12.08
CA VAL A 81 -9.68 -3.84 -11.44
C VAL A 81 -8.50 -4.11 -12.37
N GLY A 82 -8.69 -4.84 -13.47
CA GLY A 82 -7.64 -5.26 -14.40
C GLY A 82 -6.74 -6.38 -13.85
N ASP A 83 -5.63 -6.63 -14.52
CA ASP A 83 -4.64 -7.67 -14.16
C ASP A 83 -3.62 -7.20 -13.09
N THR A 84 -4.08 -6.42 -12.12
CA THR A 84 -3.28 -5.99 -10.97
C THR A 84 -3.21 -7.07 -9.90
N LYS A 85 -2.19 -7.02 -9.05
CA LYS A 85 -2.13 -7.80 -7.81
C LYS A 85 -2.79 -7.08 -6.63
N TRP A 86 -2.89 -5.76 -6.69
CA TRP A 86 -3.30 -4.91 -5.56
C TRP A 86 -4.42 -3.96 -5.95
N VAL A 87 -5.46 -3.91 -5.13
CA VAL A 87 -6.63 -3.05 -5.33
C VAL A 87 -6.63 -1.94 -4.29
N LEU A 88 -7.04 -0.75 -4.73
CA LEU A 88 -7.27 0.40 -3.88
C LEU A 88 -8.77 0.56 -3.62
N LEU A 89 -9.14 0.63 -2.34
CA LEU A 89 -10.52 0.80 -1.88
C LEU A 89 -10.67 2.14 -1.16
N ASP A 90 -11.70 2.91 -1.49
CA ASP A 90 -12.02 4.18 -0.81
C ASP A 90 -13.05 4.06 0.32
N GLY A 91 -13.54 2.84 0.58
CA GLY A 91 -14.55 2.55 1.60
C GLY A 91 -15.99 2.96 1.24
N MET A 92 -16.21 3.58 0.07
CA MET A 92 -17.51 4.09 -0.39
C MET A 92 -17.94 3.51 -1.75
N ASP A 93 -17.63 2.24 -1.98
CA ASP A 93 -17.92 1.44 -3.19
C ASP A 93 -17.03 1.65 -4.42
N SER A 94 -16.09 2.61 -4.40
CA SER A 94 -15.17 2.78 -5.52
C SER A 94 -13.88 1.98 -5.31
N GLN A 95 -13.60 1.12 -6.29
CA GLN A 95 -12.41 0.27 -6.30
C GLN A 95 -11.75 0.35 -7.67
N ARG A 96 -10.43 0.35 -7.67
CA ARG A 96 -9.63 0.21 -8.89
C ARG A 96 -8.37 -0.58 -8.61
N GLY A 97 -7.84 -1.19 -9.65
CA GLY A 97 -6.49 -1.72 -9.57
C GLY A 97 -5.45 -0.62 -9.42
N MET A 98 -4.35 -0.96 -8.76
CA MET A 98 -3.14 -0.15 -8.80
C MET A 98 -2.59 -0.11 -10.22
N THR A 99 -2.02 1.05 -10.59
CA THR A 99 -1.16 1.14 -11.76
C THR A 99 0.14 0.38 -11.50
N LYS A 100 0.88 0.02 -12.57
CA LYS A 100 2.17 -0.68 -12.43
C LYS A 100 3.15 0.11 -11.57
N GLU A 101 3.12 1.43 -11.67
CA GLU A 101 4.01 2.30 -10.91
C GLU A 101 3.64 2.36 -9.43
N GLU A 102 2.34 2.40 -9.10
CA GLU A 102 1.83 2.31 -7.73
C GLU A 102 2.18 0.95 -7.11
N GLU A 103 2.01 -0.15 -7.84
CA GLU A 103 2.39 -1.50 -7.38
C GLU A 103 3.88 -1.59 -7.08
N LEU A 104 4.73 -1.05 -7.96
CA LEU A 104 6.18 -1.07 -7.77
C LEU A 104 6.59 -0.22 -6.55
N ALA A 105 5.97 0.94 -6.35
CA ALA A 105 6.22 1.77 -5.17
C ALA A 105 5.78 1.05 -3.88
N PHE A 106 4.61 0.42 -3.89
CA PHE A 106 4.11 -0.35 -2.75
C PHE A 106 4.99 -1.57 -2.45
N CYS A 107 5.44 -2.31 -3.47
CA CYS A 107 6.35 -3.43 -3.26
C CYS A 107 7.71 -2.97 -2.71
N TYR A 108 8.21 -1.82 -3.15
CA TYR A 108 9.44 -1.25 -2.62
C TYR A 108 9.28 -0.82 -1.16
N LEU A 109 8.16 -0.18 -0.81
CA LEU A 109 7.82 0.14 0.58
C LEU A 109 7.80 -1.12 1.45
N LYS A 110 7.11 -2.16 0.98
CA LYS A 110 6.99 -3.43 1.72
C LYS A 110 8.36 -4.04 2.01
N ALA A 111 9.20 -4.17 0.98
CA ALA A 111 10.52 -4.79 1.11
C ALA A 111 11.50 -4.00 2.01
N ASN A 112 11.31 -2.69 2.19
CA ASN A 112 12.30 -1.84 2.87
C ASN A 112 11.81 -1.20 4.18
N VAL A 113 10.50 -1.15 4.43
CA VAL A 113 9.93 -0.56 5.65
C VAL A 113 9.07 -1.58 6.38
N TRP A 114 8.24 -2.33 5.65
CA TRP A 114 7.39 -3.35 6.29
C TRP A 114 8.22 -4.50 6.87
N ASP A 115 9.14 -5.06 6.09
CA ASP A 115 9.96 -6.20 6.54
C ASP A 115 10.84 -5.82 7.74
N GLU A 116 11.34 -4.58 7.78
CA GLU A 116 12.09 -4.03 8.91
C GLU A 116 11.21 -3.83 10.16
N MET A 117 10.04 -3.18 10.01
CA MET A 117 9.08 -2.99 11.11
C MET A 117 8.50 -4.29 11.66
N THR A 118 8.43 -5.35 10.84
CA THR A 118 7.96 -6.67 11.27
C THR A 118 9.04 -7.44 12.02
N SER A 119 10.30 -7.29 11.63
CA SER A 119 11.44 -7.90 12.34
C SER A 119 11.56 -7.39 13.78
N GLU A 120 11.18 -6.14 14.05
CA GLU A 120 11.10 -5.56 15.41
C GLU A 120 9.94 -6.10 16.27
N LEU A 121 8.98 -6.85 15.71
CA LEU A 121 7.87 -7.44 16.46
C LEU A 121 8.16 -8.87 16.94
N GLU A 122 9.23 -9.50 16.43
CA GLU A 122 9.63 -10.87 16.76
C GLU A 122 10.71 -10.96 17.87
N GLU A 123 11.16 -9.82 18.43
CA GLU A 123 12.05 -9.74 19.62
C GLU A 123 11.28 -9.46 20.92
#